data_AF-A0A7V0UF24-F1
#
_entry.id   AF-A0A7V0UF24-F1
#
_cell.length_a   1.000
_cell.length_b   1.000
_cell.length_c   1.000
_cell.angle_alpha   90.00
_cell.angle_beta   90.00
_cell.angle_gamma   90.00
#
_symmetry.space_group_name_H-M   'P 1'
#
loop_
_entity.id
_entity.type
_entity.pdbx_description
1 polymer ?
#
loop_
_entity_poly.entity_id
_entity_poly.type
_entity_poly.pdbx_seq_one_letter_code
_entity_poly.pdbx_strand_id
1 'polypeptide(L)'
;MAAMLLSFLLGFMPLVQQQSGTLQFDNRTRQNLLLGRGEKTGAEYYDVVITNQPTSGVFIKLPYTKKGGKFTFDLHHRIAMTKDFALPAEVTTIVEVVSGAANSLGVYTLTTNVNAGDSFDEAIVKTSRAEIDKFVTPLTRKTVTIKTIPGPQSVGIVGRTVTITRGAFTSRIDTPGARIATVSNFKFEEAQEGVRLTVD
;
A
#
# COMPACT_ATOMS: atom_id res chain seq x y z
N MET A 1 37.18 48.36 1.05
CA MET A 1 36.83 47.88 -0.30
C MET A 1 36.44 46.39 -0.38
N ALA A 2 36.35 45.64 0.74
CA ALA A 2 35.89 44.25 0.73
C ALA A 2 34.36 44.09 0.83
N ALA A 3 33.64 45.11 1.34
CA ALA A 3 32.21 45.02 1.59
C ALA A 3 31.31 45.17 0.33
N MET A 4 31.82 45.75 -0.75
CA MET A 4 31.07 45.88 -2.02
C MET A 4 31.14 44.62 -2.90
N LEU A 5 32.14 43.75 -2.71
CA LEU A 5 32.27 42.52 -3.48
C LEU A 5 31.33 41.42 -2.97
N LEU A 6 31.01 41.43 -1.68
CA LEU A 6 30.09 40.44 -1.08
C LEU A 6 28.62 40.70 -1.44
N SER A 7 28.25 41.93 -1.74
CA SER A 7 26.89 42.32 -2.13
C SER A 7 26.56 41.94 -3.58
N PHE A 8 27.58 41.84 -4.45
CA PHE A 8 27.39 41.38 -5.84
C PHE A 8 27.30 39.85 -5.97
N LEU A 9 27.93 39.09 -5.06
CA LEU A 9 27.85 37.61 -5.08
C LEU A 9 26.48 37.06 -4.64
N LEU A 10 25.71 37.83 -3.87
CA LEU A 10 24.36 37.44 -3.45
C LEU A 10 23.28 37.72 -4.51
N GLY A 11 23.59 38.52 -5.54
CA GLY A 11 22.67 38.84 -6.64
C GLY A 11 22.64 37.81 -7.77
N PHE A 12 23.61 36.89 -7.80
CA PHE A 12 23.77 35.87 -8.86
C PHE A 12 23.49 34.44 -8.40
N MET A 13 22.98 34.25 -7.17
CA MET A 13 22.41 32.95 -6.85
C MET A 13 21.06 32.86 -7.57
N PRO A 14 20.86 31.90 -8.50
CA PRO A 14 19.51 31.58 -8.88
C PRO A 14 18.81 31.21 -7.57
N LEU A 15 17.71 31.91 -7.29
CA LEU A 15 16.67 31.43 -6.40
C LEU A 15 16.19 30.10 -7.02
N VAL A 16 16.95 29.03 -6.80
CA VAL A 16 16.43 27.69 -6.65
C VAL A 16 15.72 27.72 -5.31
N GLN A 17 14.65 28.50 -5.26
CA GLN A 17 13.51 28.16 -4.45
C GLN A 17 13.14 26.79 -4.98
N GLN A 18 13.66 25.78 -4.30
CA GLN A 18 13.23 24.41 -4.41
C GLN A 18 11.75 24.50 -4.11
N GLN A 19 10.96 24.71 -5.15
CA GLN A 19 9.61 24.23 -5.25
C GLN A 19 9.77 22.74 -5.00
N SER A 20 9.75 22.39 -3.72
CA SER A 20 9.00 21.25 -3.23
C SER A 20 7.55 21.48 -3.66
N GLY A 21 7.31 21.51 -4.98
CA GLY A 21 6.10 20.97 -5.53
C GLY A 21 6.14 19.56 -5.03
N THR A 22 5.46 19.35 -3.90
CA THR A 22 5.03 18.04 -3.46
C THR A 22 4.55 17.38 -4.72
N LEU A 23 5.31 16.41 -5.22
CA LEU A 23 4.88 15.56 -6.31
C LEU A 23 3.55 15.00 -5.80
N GLN A 24 2.44 15.58 -6.26
CA GLN A 24 1.11 15.16 -5.85
C GLN A 24 0.84 13.88 -6.63
N PHE A 25 1.45 12.80 -6.16
CA PHE A 25 1.06 11.46 -6.54
C PHE A 25 -0.41 11.31 -6.13
N ASP A 26 -1.25 10.72 -6.99
CA ASP A 26 -2.56 10.19 -6.57
C ASP A 26 -2.28 9.08 -5.55
N ASN A 27 -2.07 9.49 -4.31
CA ASN A 27 -1.68 8.63 -3.23
C ASN A 27 -2.95 8.19 -2.52
N ARG A 28 -3.53 7.09 -3.02
CA ARG A 28 -4.75 6.50 -2.45
C ARG A 28 -4.53 5.84 -1.08
N THR A 29 -3.32 5.91 -0.51
CA THR A 29 -3.03 5.42 0.86
C THR A 29 -3.83 6.14 1.93
N ARG A 30 -4.25 7.39 1.71
CA ARG A 30 -4.84 8.25 2.76
C ARG A 30 -6.37 8.33 2.72
N GLN A 31 -7.04 7.24 2.40
CA GLN A 31 -8.50 7.20 2.50
C GLN A 31 -8.90 6.49 3.78
N ASN A 32 -9.58 7.21 4.68
CA ASN A 32 -10.30 6.60 5.79
C ASN A 32 -11.47 5.82 5.20
N LEU A 33 -11.31 4.53 5.02
CA LEU A 33 -12.36 3.68 4.49
C LEU A 33 -13.33 3.34 5.61
N LEU A 34 -14.59 3.71 5.44
CA LEU A 34 -15.67 3.28 6.30
C LEU A 34 -16.36 2.09 5.62
N LEU A 35 -16.14 0.88 6.13
CA LEU A 35 -16.89 -0.27 5.66
C LEU A 35 -18.24 -0.30 6.37
N GLY A 36 -19.24 0.36 5.77
CA GLY A 36 -20.64 0.23 6.18
C GLY A 36 -21.26 -1.09 5.70
N ARG A 37 -22.44 -1.45 6.25
CA ARG A 37 -23.25 -2.57 5.76
C ARG A 37 -23.74 -2.23 4.33
N GLY A 38 -22.96 -2.59 3.31
CA GLY A 38 -23.30 -2.37 1.90
C GLY A 38 -22.59 -1.19 1.20
N GLU A 39 -21.63 -0.53 1.84
CA GLU A 39 -20.83 0.54 1.23
C GLU A 39 -19.73 -0.03 0.32
N LYS A 40 -19.64 0.45 -0.93
CA LYS A 40 -18.51 0.15 -1.82
C LYS A 40 -17.38 1.13 -1.53
N THR A 41 -16.14 0.65 -1.47
CA THR A 41 -14.96 1.50 -1.31
C THR A 41 -14.78 2.43 -2.52
N GLY A 42 -14.31 3.67 -2.30
CA GLY A 42 -14.27 4.72 -3.33
C GLY A 42 -13.33 4.46 -4.52
N ALA A 43 -12.24 3.72 -4.31
CA ALA A 43 -11.35 3.19 -5.34
C ALA A 43 -11.38 1.65 -5.38
N GLU A 44 -11.04 1.08 -6.54
CA GLU A 44 -10.89 -0.37 -6.75
C GLU A 44 -9.62 -0.92 -6.09
N TYR A 45 -8.55 -0.11 -6.04
CA TYR A 45 -7.25 -0.46 -5.46
C TYR A 45 -6.72 0.68 -4.59
N TYR A 46 -6.06 0.29 -3.50
CA TYR A 46 -5.40 1.21 -2.58
C TYR A 46 -3.93 0.85 -2.47
N ASP A 47 -3.08 1.87 -2.58
CA ASP A 47 -1.65 1.72 -2.44
C ASP A 47 -1.29 1.43 -0.98
N VAL A 48 -0.37 0.49 -0.78
CA VAL A 48 0.25 0.19 0.50
C VAL A 48 1.67 0.73 0.48
N VAL A 49 1.96 1.65 1.40
CA VAL A 49 3.28 2.28 1.54
C VAL A 49 4.06 1.74 2.73
N ILE A 50 5.37 1.75 2.62
CA ILE A 50 6.25 1.44 3.75
C ILE A 50 6.11 2.53 4.81
N THR A 51 5.63 2.15 6.00
CA THR A 51 5.48 3.06 7.13
C THR A 51 5.35 2.29 8.44
N ASN A 52 5.76 2.92 9.54
CA ASN A 52 5.51 2.42 10.89
C ASN A 52 4.20 2.98 11.49
N GLN A 53 3.54 3.91 10.79
CA GLN A 53 2.32 4.55 11.26
C GLN A 53 1.09 3.92 10.60
N PRO A 54 0.21 3.25 11.37
CA PRO A 54 -1.00 2.60 10.83
C PRO A 54 -1.89 3.53 9.99
N THR A 55 -2.04 4.78 10.44
CA THR A 55 -2.90 5.80 9.81
C THR A 55 -2.31 6.41 8.55
N SER A 56 -1.02 6.17 8.28
CA SER A 56 -0.34 6.60 7.06
C SER A 56 -0.34 5.51 5.98
N GLY A 57 -0.79 4.30 6.31
CA GLY A 57 -1.10 3.23 5.35
C GLY A 57 -2.59 3.18 5.02
N VAL A 58 -3.06 2.06 4.46
CA VAL A 58 -4.50 1.90 4.18
C VAL A 58 -5.26 1.69 5.49
N PHE A 59 -5.99 2.72 5.93
CA PHE A 59 -6.67 2.71 7.21
C PHE A 59 -8.18 2.54 7.06
N ILE A 60 -8.71 1.52 7.71
CA ILE A 60 -10.09 1.04 7.54
C ILE A 60 -10.76 0.99 8.89
N LYS A 61 -11.89 1.69 9.02
CA LYS A 61 -12.79 1.57 10.17
C LYS A 61 -13.79 0.46 9.89
N LEU A 62 -13.79 -0.53 10.77
CA LEU A 62 -14.72 -1.65 10.70
C LEU A 62 -16.01 -1.31 11.47
N PRO A 63 -17.16 -1.86 11.06
CA PRO A 63 -18.40 -1.65 11.78
C PRO A 63 -18.32 -2.30 13.16
N TYR A 64 -19.02 -1.70 14.13
CA TYR A 64 -19.15 -2.31 15.45
C TYR A 64 -19.85 -3.68 15.34
N THR A 65 -19.27 -4.70 15.96
CA THR A 65 -19.89 -6.02 16.08
C THR A 65 -19.85 -6.52 17.51
N LYS A 66 -20.86 -7.28 17.92
CA LYS A 66 -20.91 -7.85 19.27
C LYS A 66 -20.08 -9.12 19.41
N LYS A 67 -19.78 -9.79 18.30
CA LYS A 67 -19.13 -11.11 18.26
C LYS A 67 -17.80 -11.12 17.51
N GLY A 68 -17.36 -9.96 17.02
CA GLY A 68 -16.27 -9.91 16.06
C GLY A 68 -16.73 -10.46 14.71
N GLY A 69 -15.77 -10.93 13.93
CA GLY A 69 -16.03 -11.35 12.55
C GLY A 69 -14.76 -11.64 11.77
N LYS A 70 -14.89 -11.63 10.45
CA LYS A 70 -13.82 -11.89 9.50
C LYS A 70 -13.66 -10.69 8.59
N PHE A 71 -12.44 -10.15 8.53
CA PHE A 71 -12.05 -9.14 7.57
C PHE A 71 -11.15 -9.77 6.52
N THR A 72 -11.44 -9.55 5.24
CA THR A 72 -10.63 -10.05 4.13
C THR A 72 -10.32 -8.98 3.10
N PHE A 73 -9.20 -9.14 2.42
CA PHE A 73 -8.81 -8.33 1.27
C PHE A 73 -7.86 -9.12 0.36
N ASP A 74 -7.75 -8.72 -0.89
CA ASP A 74 -6.77 -9.24 -1.83
C ASP A 74 -5.51 -8.37 -1.79
N LEU A 75 -4.36 -9.01 -1.55
CA LEU A 75 -3.03 -8.41 -1.59
C LEU A 75 -2.38 -8.68 -2.94
N HIS A 76 -1.77 -7.64 -3.51
CA HIS A 76 -1.03 -7.69 -4.77
C HIS A 76 0.32 -6.99 -4.66
N HIS A 77 1.26 -7.37 -5.51
CA HIS A 77 2.50 -6.62 -5.71
C HIS A 77 2.23 -5.26 -6.35
N ARG A 78 3.01 -4.24 -5.98
CA ARG A 78 3.12 -3.00 -6.74
C ARG A 78 4.58 -2.72 -7.02
N ILE A 79 5.02 -3.02 -8.23
CA ILE A 79 6.43 -2.92 -8.60
C ILE A 79 6.65 -2.18 -9.91
N ALA A 80 7.83 -1.62 -9.99
CA ALA A 80 8.31 -0.86 -11.11
C ALA A 80 8.81 -1.74 -12.26
N MET A 81 8.00 -2.00 -13.29
CA MET A 81 8.47 -2.72 -14.48
C MET A 81 8.96 -1.74 -15.56
N THR A 82 10.15 -1.16 -15.34
CA THR A 82 10.82 -0.33 -16.37
C THR A 82 11.23 -1.19 -17.57
N LYS A 83 11.61 -0.56 -18.70
CA LYS A 83 12.12 -1.29 -19.88
C LYS A 83 13.35 -2.14 -19.57
N ASP A 84 14.13 -1.71 -18.57
CA ASP A 84 15.33 -2.41 -18.09
C ASP A 84 15.03 -3.38 -16.94
N PHE A 85 13.76 -3.66 -16.66
CA PHE A 85 13.38 -4.63 -15.63
C PHE A 85 13.78 -6.03 -16.10
N ALA A 86 14.93 -6.52 -15.62
CA ALA A 86 15.44 -7.83 -16.00
C ALA A 86 14.50 -8.94 -15.50
N LEU A 87 14.06 -9.77 -16.46
CA LEU A 87 13.16 -10.91 -16.27
C LEU A 87 13.89 -12.23 -16.62
N PRO A 88 13.50 -13.37 -16.02
CA PRO A 88 12.48 -13.52 -14.98
C PRO A 88 12.93 -12.95 -13.63
N ALA A 89 11.96 -12.60 -12.78
CA ALA A 89 12.21 -12.05 -11.44
C ALA A 89 11.33 -12.72 -10.39
N GLU A 90 11.90 -13.12 -9.26
CA GLU A 90 11.12 -13.49 -8.08
C GLU A 90 10.85 -12.23 -7.25
N VAL A 91 9.58 -11.96 -6.97
CA VAL A 91 9.15 -10.79 -6.21
C VAL A 91 8.53 -11.28 -4.91
N THR A 92 9.03 -10.79 -3.79
CA THR A 92 8.49 -11.04 -2.46
C THR A 92 8.10 -9.72 -1.80
N THR A 93 6.80 -9.52 -1.57
CA THR A 93 6.27 -8.34 -0.88
C THR A 93 5.77 -8.72 0.50
N ILE A 94 6.17 -7.94 1.51
CA ILE A 94 5.77 -8.12 2.90
C ILE A 94 4.95 -6.91 3.35
N VAL A 95 3.74 -7.18 3.82
CA VAL A 95 2.85 -6.21 4.44
C VAL A 95 2.54 -6.65 5.87
N GLU A 96 2.24 -5.68 6.72
CA GLU A 96 1.77 -5.91 8.08
C GLU A 96 0.38 -5.30 8.23
N VAL A 97 -0.48 -6.05 8.90
CA VAL A 97 -1.80 -5.60 9.29
C VAL A 97 -1.75 -5.29 10.77
N VAL A 98 -2.22 -4.11 11.13
CA VAL A 98 -2.18 -3.58 12.51
C VAL A 98 -3.57 -3.15 12.93
N SER A 99 -3.90 -3.30 14.22
CA SER A 99 -5.14 -2.78 14.80
C SER A 99 -4.90 -1.47 15.54
N GLY A 100 -5.84 -0.53 15.41
CA GLY A 100 -5.90 0.70 16.20
C GLY A 100 -4.55 1.41 16.35
N ALA A 101 -4.02 1.40 17.59
CA ALA A 101 -2.80 2.09 18.02
C ALA A 101 -1.47 1.37 17.70
N ALA A 102 -1.44 0.52 16.66
CA ALA A 102 -0.26 -0.20 16.13
C ALA A 102 0.01 -1.62 16.68
N ASN A 103 -0.98 -2.31 17.25
CA ASN A 103 -0.82 -3.72 17.61
C ASN A 103 -0.87 -4.59 16.34
N SER A 104 0.17 -5.40 16.12
CA SER A 104 0.20 -6.33 14.97
C SER A 104 -0.94 -7.34 15.04
N LEU A 105 -1.70 -7.44 13.95
CA LEU A 105 -2.69 -8.50 13.71
C LEU A 105 -2.10 -9.63 12.85
N GLY A 106 -0.98 -9.37 12.17
CA GLY A 106 -0.28 -10.37 11.38
C GLY A 106 0.63 -9.76 10.31
N VAL A 107 1.67 -10.49 9.96
CA VAL A 107 2.56 -10.19 8.83
C VAL A 107 2.22 -11.14 7.69
N TYR A 108 2.03 -10.59 6.50
CA TYR A 108 1.60 -11.32 5.32
C TYR A 108 2.59 -11.12 4.18
N THR A 109 3.01 -12.24 3.61
CA THR A 109 3.95 -12.30 2.49
C THR A 109 3.24 -12.78 1.23
N LEU A 110 3.48 -12.10 0.11
CA LEU A 110 3.15 -12.54 -1.23
C LEU A 110 4.48 -12.77 -1.97
N THR A 111 4.68 -13.95 -2.54
CA THR A 111 5.87 -14.30 -3.34
C THR A 111 5.40 -14.84 -4.69
N THR A 112 6.01 -14.37 -5.78
CA THR A 112 5.61 -14.72 -7.14
C THR A 112 6.80 -14.63 -8.10
N ASN A 113 6.86 -15.54 -9.06
CA ASN A 113 7.78 -15.45 -10.19
C ASN A 113 7.12 -14.69 -11.35
N VAL A 114 7.79 -13.64 -11.81
CA VAL A 114 7.37 -12.77 -12.91
C VAL A 114 8.17 -13.10 -14.16
N ASN A 115 7.50 -13.39 -15.27
CA ASN A 115 8.11 -13.76 -16.54
C ASN A 115 7.92 -12.67 -17.61
N ALA A 116 8.61 -12.82 -18.74
CA ALA A 116 8.39 -11.97 -19.91
C ALA A 116 6.97 -12.21 -20.47
N GLY A 117 6.18 -11.14 -20.60
CA GLY A 117 4.78 -11.18 -21.05
C GLY A 117 3.76 -11.06 -19.91
N ASP A 118 4.20 -11.20 -18.66
CA ASP A 118 3.42 -10.89 -17.47
C ASP A 118 3.36 -9.35 -17.32
N SER A 119 2.53 -8.68 -18.12
CA SER A 119 2.35 -7.22 -18.08
C SER A 119 0.87 -6.85 -17.91
N PHE A 120 0.56 -6.08 -16.87
CA PHE A 120 -0.75 -5.50 -16.63
C PHE A 120 -0.64 -3.98 -16.53
N ASP A 121 -0.84 -3.28 -17.64
CA ASP A 121 -0.94 -1.83 -17.62
C ASP A 121 -2.27 -1.42 -16.99
N GLU A 122 -2.25 -1.00 -15.72
CA GLU A 122 -3.34 -0.21 -15.16
C GLU A 122 -3.27 1.18 -15.77
N ALA A 123 -4.35 1.64 -16.40
CA ALA A 123 -4.47 2.99 -16.92
C ALA A 123 -4.62 3.98 -15.74
N ILE A 124 -3.52 4.29 -15.07
CA ILE A 124 -3.49 5.31 -14.03
C ILE A 124 -3.47 6.68 -14.72
N VAL A 125 -4.42 7.55 -14.38
CA VAL A 125 -4.37 8.97 -14.78
C VAL A 125 -3.14 9.59 -14.13
N LYS A 126 -2.11 9.83 -14.93
CA LYS A 126 -0.84 10.40 -14.47
C LYS A 126 -1.07 11.81 -13.92
N THR A 127 -0.93 11.98 -12.61
CA THR A 127 -0.88 13.31 -11.98
C THR A 127 0.55 13.87 -11.96
N SER A 128 1.55 13.04 -12.29
CA SER A 128 2.97 13.40 -12.34
C SER A 128 3.65 12.87 -13.60
N ARG A 129 4.77 13.51 -13.98
CA ARG A 129 5.66 13.07 -15.07
C ARG A 129 6.67 12.01 -14.63
N ALA A 130 6.69 11.65 -13.35
CA ALA A 130 7.60 10.64 -12.84
C ALA A 130 7.28 9.27 -13.43
N GLU A 131 8.29 8.54 -13.89
CA GLU A 131 8.13 7.19 -14.45
C GLU A 131 7.51 6.20 -13.46
N ILE A 132 7.45 6.57 -12.18
CA ILE A 132 6.88 5.75 -11.13
C ILE A 132 5.36 5.56 -11.17
N ASP A 133 4.68 6.32 -12.02
CA ASP A 133 3.24 6.18 -12.25
C ASP A 133 2.91 5.27 -13.44
N LYS A 134 3.93 4.71 -14.11
CA LYS A 134 3.76 3.71 -15.18
C LYS A 134 3.74 2.26 -14.64
N PHE A 135 3.51 2.09 -13.35
CA PHE A 135 3.80 0.83 -12.68
C PHE A 135 2.58 -0.08 -12.59
N VAL A 136 2.79 -1.23 -13.24
CA VAL A 136 1.92 -2.35 -13.53
C VAL A 136 1.42 -3.05 -12.26
N THR A 137 0.15 -3.46 -12.37
CA THR A 137 -0.71 -4.02 -11.32
C THR A 137 -0.76 -5.56 -11.48
N PRO A 138 -1.73 -6.29 -10.90
CA PRO A 138 -1.49 -7.49 -10.10
C PRO A 138 -1.22 -8.76 -10.93
N LEU A 139 0.02 -9.24 -10.92
CA LEU A 139 0.39 -10.52 -11.54
C LEU A 139 -0.17 -11.72 -10.81
N THR A 140 -0.31 -11.60 -9.50
CA THR A 140 -0.83 -12.64 -8.62
C THR A 140 -1.41 -11.99 -7.40
N ARG A 141 -2.52 -12.56 -6.91
CA ARG A 141 -3.20 -12.10 -5.71
C ARG A 141 -3.08 -13.12 -4.59
N LYS A 142 -3.06 -12.64 -3.37
CA LYS A 142 -3.25 -13.45 -2.16
C LYS A 142 -4.37 -12.86 -1.33
N THR A 143 -5.44 -13.63 -1.12
CA THR A 143 -6.50 -13.23 -0.20
C THR A 143 -6.00 -13.38 1.24
N VAL A 144 -5.94 -12.26 1.95
CA VAL A 144 -5.63 -12.20 3.37
C VAL A 144 -6.94 -12.28 4.15
N THR A 145 -6.93 -13.07 5.22
CA THR A 145 -8.06 -13.21 6.15
C THR A 145 -7.58 -12.91 7.56
N ILE A 146 -8.30 -12.03 8.24
CA ILE A 146 -8.04 -11.61 9.62
C ILE A 146 -9.30 -11.87 10.44
N LYS A 147 -9.12 -12.45 11.62
CA LYS A 147 -10.18 -12.54 12.62
C LYS A 147 -10.22 -11.23 13.40
N THR A 148 -11.42 -10.67 13.51
CA THR A 148 -11.70 -9.43 14.23
C THR A 148 -12.37 -9.78 15.55
N ILE A 149 -12.12 -8.99 16.58
CA ILE A 149 -12.70 -9.20 17.92
C ILE A 149 -13.96 -8.33 18.09
N PRO A 150 -14.82 -8.64 19.08
CA PRO A 150 -15.94 -7.79 19.44
C PRO A 150 -15.54 -6.33 19.73
N GLY A 151 -16.43 -5.41 19.39
CA GLY A 151 -16.27 -3.98 19.67
C GLY A 151 -15.90 -3.13 18.44
N PRO A 152 -15.67 -1.83 18.65
CA PRO A 152 -15.20 -0.94 17.59
C PRO A 152 -13.77 -1.30 17.21
N GLN A 153 -13.51 -1.48 15.92
CA GLN A 153 -12.19 -1.85 15.41
C GLN A 153 -11.78 -0.96 14.24
N SER A 154 -10.47 -0.76 14.13
CA SER A 154 -9.85 -0.21 12.93
C SER A 154 -8.62 -1.03 12.57
N VAL A 155 -8.38 -1.13 11.27
CA VAL A 155 -7.29 -1.90 10.68
C VAL A 155 -6.46 -0.96 9.83
N GLY A 156 -5.15 -0.92 10.08
CA GLY A 156 -4.17 -0.34 9.18
C GLY A 156 -3.46 -1.44 8.40
N ILE A 157 -3.24 -1.23 7.11
CA ILE A 157 -2.39 -2.10 6.28
C ILE A 157 -1.18 -1.28 5.85
N VAL A 158 0.00 -1.71 6.29
CA VAL A 158 1.26 -1.00 6.06
C VAL A 158 2.26 -1.89 5.35
N GLY A 159 3.08 -1.28 4.50
CA GLY A 159 4.18 -1.97 3.84
C GLY A 159 5.36 -2.14 4.78
N ARG A 160 6.10 -3.23 4.63
CA ARG A 160 7.38 -3.42 5.35
C ARG A 160 8.56 -3.42 4.39
N THR A 161 8.50 -4.26 3.37
CA THR A 161 9.60 -4.43 2.43
C THR A 161 9.10 -5.12 1.16
N VAL A 162 9.74 -4.83 0.04
CA VAL A 162 9.68 -5.68 -1.16
C VAL A 162 11.09 -6.08 -1.56
N THR A 163 11.26 -7.37 -1.86
CA THR A 163 12.51 -7.95 -2.34
C THR A 163 12.28 -8.46 -3.75
N ILE A 164 13.19 -8.13 -4.66
CA ILE A 164 13.15 -8.53 -6.06
C ILE A 164 14.46 -9.25 -6.38
N THR A 165 14.40 -10.54 -6.68
CA THR A 165 15.56 -11.37 -7.04
C THR A 165 15.54 -11.67 -8.53
N ARG A 166 16.66 -11.41 -9.21
CA ARG A 166 16.83 -11.49 -10.67
C ARG A 166 18.15 -12.21 -10.96
N GLY A 167 18.08 -13.49 -11.30
CA GLY A 167 19.28 -14.33 -11.41
C GLY A 167 20.09 -14.28 -10.11
N ALA A 168 21.34 -13.80 -10.17
CA ALA A 168 22.22 -13.65 -9.01
C ALA A 168 22.03 -12.33 -8.22
N PHE A 169 21.19 -11.40 -8.70
CA PHE A 169 21.05 -10.07 -8.10
C PHE A 169 19.76 -9.95 -7.29
N THR A 170 19.87 -9.52 -6.05
CA THR A 170 18.71 -9.22 -5.20
C THR A 170 18.68 -7.73 -4.86
N SER A 171 17.54 -7.10 -5.06
CA SER A 171 17.26 -5.73 -4.65
C SER A 171 16.19 -5.73 -3.57
N ARG A 172 16.42 -4.95 -2.51
CA ARG A 172 15.48 -4.78 -1.40
C ARG A 172 15.06 -3.32 -1.34
N ILE A 173 13.77 -3.08 -1.18
CA ILE A 173 13.18 -1.77 -1.00
C ILE A 173 12.47 -1.76 0.35
N ASP A 174 13.00 -0.97 1.28
CA ASP A 174 12.46 -0.74 2.63
C ASP A 174 12.42 0.75 2.99
N THR A 175 12.53 1.63 1.99
CA THR A 175 12.46 3.08 2.15
C THR A 175 11.04 3.53 2.56
N PRO A 176 10.87 4.26 3.68
CA PRO A 176 9.57 4.82 4.07
C PRO A 176 8.92 5.66 2.98
N GLY A 177 7.61 5.51 2.82
CA GLY A 177 6.81 6.19 1.79
C GLY A 177 6.82 5.50 0.42
N ALA A 178 7.71 4.53 0.19
CA ALA A 178 7.69 3.74 -1.05
C ALA A 178 6.42 2.88 -1.12
N ARG A 179 5.75 2.92 -2.28
CA ARG A 179 4.58 2.09 -2.60
C ARG A 179 5.06 0.70 -3.02
N ILE A 180 4.69 -0.34 -2.27
CA ILE A 180 5.22 -1.70 -2.49
C ILE A 180 4.15 -2.77 -2.76
N ALA A 181 2.90 -2.45 -2.46
CA ALA A 181 1.74 -3.33 -2.66
C ALA A 181 0.51 -2.51 -3.05
N THR A 182 -0.49 -3.20 -3.59
CA THR A 182 -1.88 -2.72 -3.61
C THR A 182 -2.77 -3.71 -2.88
N VAL A 183 -3.87 -3.19 -2.33
CA VAL A 183 -4.93 -4.00 -1.73
C VAL A 183 -6.27 -3.65 -2.34
N SER A 184 -7.12 -4.66 -2.50
CA SER A 184 -8.47 -4.53 -3.07
C SER A 184 -9.44 -5.54 -2.45
N ASN A 185 -10.70 -5.54 -2.91
CA ASN A 185 -11.72 -6.52 -2.54
C ASN A 185 -11.93 -6.64 -1.02
N PHE A 186 -11.99 -5.50 -0.32
CA PHE A 186 -12.27 -5.48 1.11
C PHE A 186 -13.65 -6.06 1.40
N LYS A 187 -13.70 -6.99 2.35
CA LYS A 187 -14.96 -7.57 2.83
C LYS A 187 -14.90 -7.74 4.33
N PHE A 188 -16.00 -7.42 4.99
CA PHE A 188 -16.20 -7.69 6.41
C PHE A 188 -17.46 -8.54 6.59
N GLU A 189 -17.33 -9.63 7.34
CA GLU A 189 -18.41 -10.56 7.67
C GLU A 189 -18.49 -10.71 9.18
N GLU A 190 -19.63 -10.34 9.79
CA GLU A 190 -19.85 -10.56 11.22
C GLU A 190 -19.95 -12.07 11.52
N ALA A 191 -19.40 -12.49 12.66
CA ALA A 191 -19.50 -13.89 13.08
C ALA A 191 -20.98 -14.25 13.35
N GLN A 192 -21.53 -15.18 12.57
CA GLN A 192 -22.87 -15.71 12.80
C GLN A 192 -22.86 -16.74 13.94
N GLU A 193 -23.96 -16.80 14.69
CA GLU A 193 -24.17 -17.86 15.67
C GLU A 193 -24.33 -19.19 14.93
N GLY A 194 -23.63 -20.23 15.39
CA GLY A 194 -24.00 -21.59 15.00
C GLY A 194 -25.45 -21.81 15.40
N VAL A 195 -26.29 -22.26 14.46
CA VAL A 195 -27.68 -22.61 14.75
C VAL A 195 -27.65 -23.62 15.90
N ARG A 196 -28.16 -23.23 17.08
CA ARG A 196 -28.51 -24.22 18.10
C ARG A 196 -29.61 -25.06 17.49
N LEU A 197 -29.29 -26.30 17.12
CA LEU A 197 -30.32 -27.31 16.89
C LEU A 197 -30.99 -27.53 18.25
N THR A 198 -32.14 -26.88 18.46
CA THR A 198 -33.06 -27.30 19.51
C THR A 198 -33.57 -28.67 19.09
N VAL A 199 -33.14 -29.70 19.81
CA VAL A 199 -33.79 -31.00 19.77
C VAL A 199 -34.95 -30.86 20.74
N ASP A 200 -36.16 -30.75 20.20
CA ASP A 200 -37.41 -30.93 20.96
C ASP A 200 -37.57 -32.40 21.36
#